data_AF-A7SZM3-F1
#
_entry.id   AF-A7SZM3-F1
#
_cell.length_a   1.000
_cell.length_b   1.000
_cell.length_c   1.000
_cell.angle_alpha   90.00
_cell.angle_beta   90.00
_cell.angle_gamma   90.00
#
_symmetry.space_group_name_H-M   'P 1'
#
loop_
_entity.id
_entity.type
_entity.pdbx_description
1 polymer ?
#
loop_
_entity_poly.entity_id
_entity_poly.type
_entity_poly.pdbx_seq_one_letter_code
_entity_poly.pdbx_strand_id
1 'polypeptide(L)'
;MADGTNEISQSNPLSRKLNKILETRLDNDKDIVEALKALSTFFTENTLRSRRNLRGDIEKRSLLISENFEQAFGVLKEHLDKVYSDVHDMNKCCEDMTKRLQNTRDLIRSTGFMGVKISQKIQMMEKVADAFLSRFQLKQEEVEALRGARNTPVTEEFFQALARVREIHQDCKALLRTKQQTAGLEIMESMALHMEASYERLYRWTQDECRGLTSDLPDISPTLTKAMACLEDRPVLFKYCLDEYGTARRTAVVRCFIDALTRGGPGGTPRPIELHSHDPIRYVGDMLAWLHQAIASDKELLHSLLKNTSSGQESEREVLSHITEGISRPFKVRVEQVIVSEPGAVMLFSLANVLKFYGTTIGSILGEDAVIIVTVQEMNELALKMFFNSLNCHASKLLEKIELPPPDLGPTESLKDTLNLLRAVLTSHDASVVPLDARQADYSRLHCHQFTSGGISSNTPPFDMYAFIDRGLEMLSTQTDAHVDSLISEQASFILIRSGLGNVYSAYQENKQQKIALSSVHGLDVQSIKDAMTRFDKYLSSPDSLRIPQCELLRTTRLRDTVYKRAADAVCATYNTLYTMITDPRNNYTEPNSLVPRTPQQVTSLLT
;
A
#
# COMPACT_ATOMS: atom_id res chain seq x y z
N MET A 1 -134.78 141.83 50.97
CA MET A 1 -135.49 141.03 51.99
C MET A 1 -135.79 139.67 51.39
N ALA A 2 -135.28 138.56 51.92
CA ALA A 2 -134.60 138.37 53.20
C ALA A 2 -133.87 137.02 53.16
N ASP A 3 -132.65 136.83 53.69
CA ASP A 3 -131.96 137.67 54.67
C ASP A 3 -130.45 137.38 54.62
N GLY A 4 -129.50 138.29 54.39
CA GLY A 4 -129.47 139.73 54.04
C GLY A 4 -127.98 140.03 53.78
N THR A 5 -127.53 140.81 52.79
CA THR A 5 -128.04 142.06 52.22
C THR A 5 -127.48 142.21 50.79
N ASN A 6 -128.34 142.62 49.85
CA ASN A 6 -128.15 143.62 48.77
C ASN A 6 -126.75 143.80 48.15
N GLU A 7 -126.51 143.98 46.85
CA GLU A 7 -127.33 144.18 45.65
C GLU A 7 -126.32 144.33 44.48
N ILE A 8 -126.72 143.92 43.28
CA ILE A 8 -126.49 144.57 41.97
C ILE A 8 -125.04 144.87 41.53
N SER A 9 -124.59 144.28 40.42
CA SER A 9 -124.29 145.04 39.17
C SER A 9 -123.65 144.18 38.07
N GLN A 10 -123.99 144.54 36.83
CA GLN A 10 -123.67 143.90 35.55
C GLN A 10 -122.17 143.60 35.34
N SER A 11 -121.80 142.40 34.87
CA SER A 11 -120.43 142.14 34.35
C SER A 11 -120.41 141.09 33.22
N ASN A 12 -120.44 141.63 32.00
CA ASN A 12 -119.92 141.22 30.69
C ASN A 12 -119.46 139.74 30.42
N PRO A 13 -119.95 139.05 29.35
CA PRO A 13 -119.51 137.70 28.93
C PRO A 13 -118.04 137.58 28.43
N LEU A 14 -117.34 138.69 28.19
CA LEU A 14 -115.92 138.71 27.80
C LEU A 14 -114.99 138.23 28.92
N SER A 15 -115.30 138.49 30.19
CA SER A 15 -114.46 138.08 31.34
C SER A 15 -114.39 136.56 31.50
N ARG A 16 -115.49 135.84 31.20
CA ARG A 16 -115.52 134.36 31.21
C ARG A 16 -114.71 133.74 30.07
N LYS A 17 -114.72 134.33 28.87
CA LYS A 17 -113.89 133.84 27.75
C LYS A 17 -112.40 134.13 27.98
N LEU A 18 -112.08 135.27 28.59
CA LEU A 18 -110.69 135.62 28.92
C LEU A 18 -110.09 134.65 29.94
N ASN A 19 -110.83 134.30 31.00
CA ASN A 19 -110.37 133.34 32.00
C ASN A 19 -110.16 131.93 31.41
N LYS A 20 -111.02 131.49 30.49
CA LYS A 20 -110.88 130.17 29.85
C LYS A 20 -109.68 130.06 28.91
N ILE A 21 -109.27 131.17 28.28
CA ILE A 21 -108.09 131.22 27.39
C ILE A 21 -106.79 131.34 28.21
N LEU A 22 -106.83 132.03 29.35
CA LEU A 22 -105.69 132.16 30.25
C LEU A 22 -105.36 130.86 31.03
N GLU A 23 -106.34 129.96 31.21
CA GLU A 23 -106.13 128.65 31.85
C GLU A 23 -105.51 127.60 30.92
N THR A 24 -105.59 127.74 29.60
CA THR A 24 -104.92 126.83 28.64
C THR A 24 -103.45 127.19 28.47
N ARG A 25 -102.58 126.77 29.41
CA ARG A 25 -101.13 126.87 29.28
C ARG A 25 -100.58 125.80 28.33
N LEU A 26 -100.47 126.13 27.04
CA LEU A 26 -99.98 125.26 25.96
C LEU A 26 -98.47 124.94 26.02
N ASP A 27 -97.70 125.62 26.87
CA ASP A 27 -96.23 125.48 26.93
C ASP A 27 -95.73 124.22 27.66
N ASN A 28 -96.60 123.55 28.44
CA ASN A 28 -96.19 122.42 29.28
C ASN A 28 -96.30 121.05 28.61
N ASP A 29 -96.91 120.95 27.42
CA ASP A 29 -97.20 119.67 26.78
C ASP A 29 -96.11 119.30 25.76
N LYS A 30 -95.05 118.63 26.25
CA LYS A 30 -93.80 118.35 25.49
C LYS A 30 -94.05 117.52 24.23
N ASP A 31 -94.99 116.57 24.30
CA ASP A 31 -95.33 115.70 23.17
C ASP A 31 -96.06 116.49 22.07
N ILE A 32 -96.90 117.47 22.44
CA ILE A 32 -97.54 118.38 21.48
C ILE A 32 -96.49 119.30 20.85
N VAL A 33 -95.52 119.80 21.61
CA VAL A 33 -94.42 120.63 21.09
C VAL A 33 -93.49 119.85 20.16
N GLU A 34 -93.16 118.58 20.46
CA GLU A 34 -92.37 117.72 19.57
C GLU A 34 -93.16 117.32 18.33
N ALA A 35 -94.45 116.99 18.46
CA ALA A 35 -95.32 116.74 17.31
C ALA A 35 -95.45 117.98 16.42
N LEU A 36 -95.57 119.18 17.00
CA LEU A 36 -95.59 120.45 16.26
C LEU A 36 -94.23 120.79 15.62
N LYS A 37 -93.09 120.47 16.28
CA LYS A 37 -91.76 120.58 15.67
C LYS A 37 -91.62 119.65 14.47
N ALA A 38 -92.04 118.39 14.61
CA ALA A 38 -92.06 117.45 13.51
C ALA A 38 -92.98 117.92 12.38
N LEU A 39 -94.19 118.42 12.70
CA LEU A 39 -95.11 119.02 11.73
C LEU A 39 -94.50 120.23 11.03
N SER A 40 -93.78 121.09 11.75
CA SER A 40 -93.16 122.31 11.19
C SER A 40 -92.06 122.02 10.18
N THR A 41 -91.45 120.83 10.20
CA THR A 41 -90.41 120.47 9.22
C THR A 41 -90.98 120.32 7.80
N PHE A 42 -92.29 120.07 7.66
CA PHE A 42 -92.90 119.83 6.35
C PHE A 42 -94.19 120.61 6.09
N PHE A 43 -94.80 121.21 7.12
CA PHE A 43 -96.01 122.04 6.99
C PHE A 43 -95.66 123.53 7.02
N THR A 44 -95.11 124.04 5.92
CA THR A 44 -94.60 125.42 5.82
C THR A 44 -95.65 126.45 5.40
N GLU A 45 -96.71 126.06 4.69
CA GLU A 45 -97.75 126.98 4.18
C GLU A 45 -99.19 126.50 4.49
N ASN A 46 -99.99 127.36 5.14
CA ASN A 46 -101.36 127.07 5.57
C ASN A 46 -102.39 127.39 4.47
N THR A 47 -102.36 126.62 3.38
CA THR A 47 -103.39 126.69 2.33
C THR A 47 -104.52 125.67 2.56
N LEU A 48 -105.69 125.90 1.95
CA LEU A 48 -106.83 124.96 1.99
C LEU A 48 -106.48 123.56 1.47
N ARG A 49 -105.51 123.46 0.55
CA ARG A 49 -105.01 122.20 0.00
C ARG A 49 -104.11 121.47 1.00
N SER A 50 -103.24 122.20 1.71
CA SER A 50 -102.35 121.67 2.75
C SER A 50 -103.13 121.03 3.90
N ARG A 51 -104.22 121.67 4.39
CA ARG A 51 -105.04 121.11 5.47
C ARG A 51 -105.74 119.81 5.11
N ARG A 52 -106.16 119.65 3.86
CA ARG A 52 -106.90 118.46 3.41
C ARG A 52 -105.98 117.25 3.20
N ASN A 53 -104.69 117.48 2.91
CA ASN A 53 -103.71 116.43 2.60
C ASN A 53 -102.77 116.05 3.76
N LEU A 54 -102.74 116.83 4.85
CA LEU A 54 -101.85 116.62 6.01
C LEU A 54 -101.86 115.16 6.53
N ARG A 55 -103.03 114.53 6.62
CA ARG A 55 -103.14 113.13 7.07
C ARG A 55 -102.45 112.16 6.12
N GLY A 56 -102.64 112.33 4.81
CA GLY A 56 -102.01 111.49 3.79
C GLY A 56 -100.49 111.64 3.78
N ASP A 57 -99.98 112.85 3.99
CA ASP A 57 -98.53 113.11 4.04
C ASP A 57 -97.88 112.48 5.30
N ILE A 58 -98.57 112.51 6.44
CA ILE A 58 -98.11 111.85 7.67
C ILE A 58 -98.11 110.32 7.52
N GLU A 59 -99.20 109.74 7.00
CA GLU A 59 -99.32 108.29 6.78
C GLU A 59 -98.25 107.79 5.79
N LYS A 60 -97.99 108.53 4.71
CA LYS A 60 -96.95 108.18 3.73
C LYS A 60 -95.55 108.21 4.33
N ARG A 61 -95.25 109.15 5.22
CA ARG A 61 -93.95 109.22 5.92
C ARG A 61 -93.78 108.12 6.95
N SER A 62 -94.85 107.78 7.68
CA SER A 62 -94.84 106.64 8.62
C SER A 62 -94.54 105.31 7.91
N LEU A 63 -95.16 105.12 6.74
CA LEU A 63 -94.91 103.96 5.89
C LEU A 63 -93.46 103.92 5.40
N LEU A 64 -92.91 105.05 4.96
CA LEU A 64 -91.52 105.15 4.52
C LEU A 64 -90.51 104.84 5.65
N ILE A 65 -90.80 105.24 6.89
CA ILE A 65 -89.96 104.91 8.05
C ILE A 65 -90.00 103.41 8.35
N SER A 66 -91.17 102.79 8.22
CA SER A 66 -91.36 101.36 8.47
C SER A 66 -90.67 100.51 7.39
N GLU A 67 -90.75 100.92 6.12
CA GLU A 67 -89.99 100.29 5.01
C GLU A 67 -88.47 100.39 5.22
N ASN A 68 -87.98 101.54 5.68
CA ASN A 68 -86.55 101.71 5.99
C ASN A 68 -86.10 100.80 7.14
N PHE A 69 -86.95 100.57 8.15
CA PHE A 69 -86.64 99.67 9.25
C PHE A 69 -86.61 98.20 8.79
N GLU A 70 -87.57 97.78 7.95
CA GLU A 70 -87.60 96.43 7.39
C GLU A 70 -86.34 96.16 6.55
N GLN A 71 -85.92 97.11 5.70
CA GLN A 71 -84.69 97.00 4.94
C GLN A 71 -83.46 96.86 5.84
N ALA A 72 -83.34 97.69 6.88
CA ALA A 72 -82.19 97.62 7.78
C ALA A 72 -82.15 96.32 8.59
N PHE A 73 -83.29 95.83 9.07
CA PHE A 73 -83.37 94.61 9.86
C PHE A 73 -83.18 93.34 9.00
N GLY A 74 -83.61 93.37 7.73
CA GLY A 74 -83.36 92.29 6.76
C GLY A 74 -81.86 92.02 6.59
N VAL A 75 -81.04 93.06 6.48
CA VAL A 75 -79.58 92.93 6.37
C VAL A 75 -78.98 92.29 7.63
N LEU A 76 -79.45 92.68 8.83
CA LEU A 76 -78.96 92.09 10.09
C LEU A 76 -79.32 90.60 10.20
N LYS A 77 -80.53 90.22 9.80
CA LYS A 77 -80.96 88.82 9.77
C LYS A 77 -80.09 87.98 8.83
N GLU A 78 -79.84 88.46 7.62
CA GLU A 78 -78.97 87.76 6.67
C GLU A 78 -77.55 87.55 7.21
N HIS A 79 -77.00 88.54 7.93
CA HIS A 79 -75.69 88.39 8.57
C HIS A 79 -75.72 87.36 9.71
N LEU A 80 -76.79 87.32 10.50
CA LEU A 80 -76.92 86.35 11.58
C LEU A 80 -77.11 84.92 11.05
N ASP A 81 -77.88 84.75 9.98
CA ASP A 81 -78.07 83.45 9.31
C ASP A 81 -76.75 82.95 8.71
N LYS A 82 -75.92 83.84 8.16
CA LYS A 82 -74.55 83.51 7.69
C LYS A 82 -73.66 83.01 8.83
N VAL A 83 -73.61 83.73 9.95
CA VAL A 83 -72.81 83.33 11.11
C VAL A 83 -73.28 81.97 11.66
N TYR A 84 -74.58 81.72 11.69
CA TYR A 84 -75.12 80.43 12.11
C TYR A 84 -74.69 79.30 11.17
N SER A 85 -74.73 79.54 9.85
CA SER A 85 -74.23 78.60 8.85
C SER A 85 -72.74 78.31 9.02
N ASP A 86 -71.92 79.35 9.18
CA ASP A 86 -70.47 79.20 9.34
C ASP A 86 -70.10 78.40 10.59
N VAL A 87 -70.81 78.61 11.71
CA VAL A 87 -70.61 77.84 12.95
C VAL A 87 -71.03 76.38 12.77
N HIS A 88 -72.11 76.12 12.04
CA HIS A 88 -72.55 74.76 11.75
C HIS A 88 -71.54 74.01 10.87
N ASP A 89 -71.04 74.67 9.82
CA ASP A 89 -70.02 74.12 8.93
C ASP A 89 -68.70 73.87 9.67
N MET A 90 -68.31 74.76 10.59
CA MET A 90 -67.16 74.56 11.45
C MET A 90 -67.31 73.34 12.36
N ASN A 91 -68.47 73.16 13.01
CA ASN A 91 -68.70 72.00 13.86
C ASN A 91 -68.62 70.69 13.05
N LYS A 92 -69.21 70.68 11.86
CA LYS A 92 -69.13 69.55 10.93
C LYS A 92 -67.69 69.25 10.51
N CYS A 93 -66.89 70.28 10.23
CA CYS A 93 -65.46 70.12 9.93
C CYS A 93 -64.67 69.56 11.11
N CYS A 94 -64.95 69.98 12.34
CA CYS A 94 -64.30 69.47 13.53
C CYS A 94 -64.64 67.99 13.79
N GLU A 95 -65.89 67.58 13.60
CA GLU A 95 -66.30 66.16 13.73
C GLU A 95 -65.64 65.29 12.66
N ASP A 96 -65.62 65.74 11.40
CA ASP A 96 -64.97 65.03 10.31
C ASP A 96 -63.44 64.95 10.51
N MET A 97 -62.81 66.01 11.01
CA MET A 97 -61.39 66.03 11.32
C MET A 97 -61.05 65.06 12.46
N THR A 98 -61.91 64.98 13.48
CA THR A 98 -61.73 64.06 14.61
C THR A 98 -61.86 62.60 14.16
N LYS A 99 -62.85 62.28 13.32
CA LYS A 99 -63.01 60.93 12.74
C LYS A 99 -61.81 60.55 11.87
N ARG A 100 -61.31 61.48 11.04
CA ARG A 100 -60.11 61.27 10.22
C ARG A 100 -58.88 61.02 11.09
N LEU A 101 -58.66 61.83 12.13
CA LEU A 101 -57.54 61.66 13.07
C LEU A 101 -57.59 60.32 13.81
N GLN A 102 -58.77 59.87 14.24
CA GLN A 102 -58.96 58.56 14.88
C GLN A 102 -58.55 57.42 13.93
N ASN A 103 -59.05 57.43 12.69
CA ASN A 103 -58.72 56.43 11.68
C ASN A 103 -57.23 56.44 11.32
N THR A 104 -56.63 57.63 11.19
CA THR A 104 -55.19 57.77 10.93
C THR A 104 -54.37 57.21 12.08
N ARG A 105 -54.77 57.41 13.34
CA ARG A 105 -54.08 56.85 14.52
C ARG A 105 -54.10 55.33 14.55
N ASP A 106 -55.23 54.71 14.24
CA ASP A 106 -55.37 53.25 14.23
C ASP A 106 -54.61 52.60 13.06
N LEU A 107 -54.61 53.26 11.89
CA LEU A 107 -53.74 52.89 10.78
C LEU A 107 -52.26 53.01 11.20
N ILE A 108 -51.82 54.13 11.78
CA ILE A 108 -50.42 54.31 12.20
C ILE A 108 -50.00 53.22 13.20
N ARG A 109 -50.85 52.89 14.17
CA ARG A 109 -50.54 51.85 15.17
C ARG A 109 -50.44 50.46 14.53
N SER A 110 -51.38 50.11 13.64
CA SER A 110 -51.36 48.83 12.92
C SER A 110 -50.17 48.74 11.96
N THR A 111 -49.86 49.84 11.26
CA THR A 111 -48.71 49.94 10.34
C THR A 111 -47.39 49.88 11.09
N GLY A 112 -47.30 50.49 12.27
CA GLY A 112 -46.13 50.42 13.15
C GLY A 112 -45.90 49.02 13.72
N PHE A 113 -46.94 48.35 14.22
CA PHE A 113 -46.84 46.97 14.71
C PHE A 113 -46.48 45.97 13.60
N MET A 114 -47.08 46.12 12.42
CA MET A 114 -46.69 45.32 11.25
C MET A 114 -45.27 45.64 10.80
N GLY A 115 -44.86 46.91 10.79
CA GLY A 115 -43.50 47.34 10.46
C GLY A 115 -42.45 46.71 11.37
N VAL A 116 -42.69 46.68 12.69
CA VAL A 116 -41.81 46.02 13.66
C VAL A 116 -41.76 44.50 13.42
N LYS A 117 -42.90 43.84 13.19
CA LYS A 117 -42.92 42.39 12.90
C LYS A 117 -42.23 42.04 11.59
N ILE A 118 -42.43 42.84 10.55
CA ILE A 118 -41.76 42.66 9.26
C ILE A 118 -40.26 42.87 9.43
N SER A 119 -39.84 43.91 10.15
CA SER A 119 -38.43 44.17 10.46
C SER A 119 -37.79 43.03 11.25
N GLN A 120 -38.46 42.50 12.28
CA GLN A 120 -37.99 41.33 13.03
C GLN A 120 -37.91 40.08 12.16
N LYS A 121 -38.88 39.85 11.27
CA LYS A 121 -38.86 38.72 10.34
C LYS A 121 -37.72 38.85 9.32
N ILE A 122 -37.50 40.06 8.78
CA ILE A 122 -36.37 40.35 7.88
C ILE A 122 -35.05 40.09 8.61
N GLN A 123 -34.89 40.58 9.83
CA GLN A 123 -33.66 40.39 10.61
C GLN A 123 -33.42 38.91 10.99
N MET A 124 -34.49 38.15 11.25
CA MET A 124 -34.38 36.71 11.45
C MET A 124 -34.03 35.98 10.15
N MET A 125 -34.63 36.37 9.02
CA MET A 125 -34.31 35.78 7.71
C MET A 125 -32.88 36.13 7.26
N GLU A 126 -32.39 37.32 7.56
CA GLU A 126 -30.99 37.73 7.35
C GLU A 126 -30.04 36.83 8.12
N LYS A 127 -30.25 36.64 9.43
CA LYS A 127 -29.42 35.72 10.24
C LYS A 127 -29.45 34.28 9.74
N VAL A 128 -30.60 33.80 9.29
CA VAL A 128 -30.74 32.45 8.73
C VAL A 128 -30.06 32.35 7.37
N ALA A 129 -30.16 33.38 6.53
CA ALA A 129 -29.45 33.45 5.26
C ALA A 129 -27.94 33.46 5.47
N ASP A 130 -27.41 34.26 6.40
CA ASP A 130 -25.98 34.29 6.73
C ASP A 130 -25.49 32.94 7.27
N ALA A 131 -26.27 32.30 8.15
CA ALA A 131 -25.97 30.95 8.64
C ALA A 131 -26.01 29.90 7.51
N PHE A 132 -26.91 30.06 6.54
CA PHE A 132 -27.00 29.17 5.38
C PHE A 132 -25.83 29.37 4.42
N LEU A 133 -25.49 30.62 4.08
CA LEU A 133 -24.37 30.95 3.18
C LEU A 133 -23.04 30.52 3.81
N SER A 134 -22.80 30.81 5.09
CA SER A 134 -21.58 30.36 5.76
C SER A 134 -21.44 28.83 5.84
N ARG A 135 -22.56 28.09 5.84
CA ARG A 135 -22.56 26.63 5.89
C ARG A 135 -22.49 25.96 4.54
N PHE A 136 -23.11 26.50 3.50
CA PHE A 136 -23.24 25.85 2.19
C PHE A 136 -22.53 26.56 1.02
N GLN A 137 -21.94 27.73 1.27
CA GLN A 137 -21.15 28.46 0.27
C GLN A 137 -19.67 28.46 0.66
N LEU A 138 -18.82 28.18 -0.33
CA LEU A 138 -17.38 28.30 -0.18
C LEU A 138 -16.98 29.78 -0.22
N LYS A 139 -15.97 30.14 0.58
CA LYS A 139 -15.33 31.45 0.47
C LYS A 139 -14.53 31.55 -0.83
N GLN A 140 -14.36 32.76 -1.33
CA GLN A 140 -13.58 33.01 -2.55
C GLN A 140 -12.13 32.49 -2.42
N GLU A 141 -11.52 32.65 -1.25
CA GLU A 141 -10.18 32.12 -0.93
C GLU A 141 -10.13 30.59 -1.01
N GLU A 142 -11.17 29.89 -0.56
CA GLU A 142 -11.25 28.42 -0.61
C GLU A 142 -11.41 27.95 -2.06
N VAL A 143 -12.19 28.66 -2.88
CA VAL A 143 -12.34 28.36 -4.31
C VAL A 143 -11.03 28.59 -5.05
N GLU A 144 -10.29 29.66 -4.75
CA GLU A 144 -8.97 29.94 -5.31
C GLU A 144 -7.93 28.91 -4.85
N ALA A 145 -7.98 28.49 -3.58
CA ALA A 145 -7.15 27.42 -3.07
C ALA A 145 -7.39 26.10 -3.81
N LEU A 146 -8.64 25.78 -4.21
CA LEU A 146 -8.98 24.55 -4.94
C LEU A 146 -8.70 24.66 -6.46
N ARG A 147 -9.06 25.78 -7.09
CA ARG A 147 -8.96 26.01 -8.55
C ARG A 147 -7.71 26.81 -8.98
N GLY A 148 -6.77 27.04 -8.07
CA GLY A 148 -5.54 27.77 -8.33
C GLY A 148 -4.76 27.24 -9.54
N ALA A 149 -3.91 28.09 -10.11
CA ALA A 149 -3.14 27.79 -11.31
C ALA A 149 -2.25 26.54 -11.13
N ARG A 150 -1.97 25.85 -12.23
CA ARG A 150 -1.22 24.58 -12.28
C ARG A 150 0.08 24.55 -11.47
N ASN A 151 0.77 25.69 -11.34
CA ASN A 151 2.09 25.76 -10.71
C ASN A 151 2.05 26.19 -9.23
N THR A 152 0.86 26.34 -8.65
CA THR A 152 0.73 26.78 -7.26
C THR A 152 0.88 25.57 -6.33
N PRO A 153 1.87 25.56 -5.42
CA PRO A 153 2.12 24.40 -4.55
C PRO A 153 0.89 24.07 -3.71
N VAL A 154 0.68 22.78 -3.45
CA VAL A 154 -0.39 22.32 -2.56
C VAL A 154 0.04 22.57 -1.11
N THR A 155 -0.67 23.46 -0.43
CA THR A 155 -0.45 23.84 0.96
C THR A 155 -1.49 23.19 1.89
N GLU A 156 -1.34 23.37 3.20
CA GLU A 156 -2.33 22.91 4.18
C GLU A 156 -3.73 23.53 3.93
N GLU A 157 -3.79 24.75 3.42
CA GLU A 157 -5.02 25.47 3.07
C GLU A 157 -5.84 24.73 2.01
N PHE A 158 -5.17 24.08 1.04
CA PHE A 158 -5.84 23.23 0.05
C PHE A 158 -6.57 22.07 0.71
N PHE A 159 -5.90 21.37 1.64
CA PHE A 159 -6.50 20.22 2.33
C PHE A 159 -7.66 20.66 3.24
N GLN A 160 -7.56 21.82 3.88
CA GLN A 160 -8.66 22.39 4.67
C GLN A 160 -9.86 22.76 3.78
N ALA A 161 -9.62 23.42 2.64
CA ALA A 161 -10.66 23.75 1.68
C ALA A 161 -11.32 22.48 1.10
N LEU A 162 -10.54 21.43 0.80
CA LEU A 162 -11.06 20.16 0.32
C LEU A 162 -11.91 19.44 1.37
N ALA A 163 -11.47 19.41 2.63
CA ALA A 163 -12.25 18.89 3.74
C ALA A 163 -13.58 19.66 3.88
N ARG A 164 -13.53 20.99 3.76
CA ARG A 164 -14.72 21.84 3.79
C ARG A 164 -15.70 21.51 2.65
N VAL A 165 -15.23 21.32 1.43
CA VAL A 165 -16.09 20.91 0.29
C VAL A 165 -16.75 19.56 0.58
N ARG A 166 -16.01 18.59 1.12
CA ARG A 166 -16.55 17.27 1.49
C ARG A 166 -17.63 17.39 2.57
N GLU A 167 -17.41 18.21 3.60
CA GLU A 167 -18.41 18.50 4.63
C GLU A 167 -19.68 19.11 4.03
N ILE A 168 -19.54 20.14 3.18
CA ILE A 168 -20.68 20.80 2.52
C ILE A 168 -21.46 19.77 1.67
N HIS A 169 -20.75 18.98 0.87
CA HIS A 169 -21.36 17.95 0.05
C HIS A 169 -22.10 16.88 0.89
N GLN A 170 -21.58 16.53 2.07
CA GLN A 170 -22.25 15.62 3.00
C GLN A 170 -23.48 16.27 3.67
N ASP A 171 -23.37 17.52 4.11
CA ASP A 171 -24.46 18.30 4.69
C ASP A 171 -25.60 18.54 3.69
N CYS A 172 -25.30 18.65 2.39
CA CYS A 172 -26.32 18.74 1.34
C CYS A 172 -27.25 17.52 1.32
N LYS A 173 -26.81 16.34 1.77
CA LYS A 173 -27.70 15.17 1.91
C LYS A 173 -28.85 15.43 2.90
N ALA A 174 -28.63 16.26 3.91
CA ALA A 174 -29.69 16.69 4.83
C ALA A 174 -30.68 17.65 4.15
N LEU A 175 -30.20 18.54 3.28
CA LEU A 175 -31.06 19.43 2.48
C LEU A 175 -31.94 18.65 1.50
N LEU A 176 -31.43 17.56 0.90
CA LEU A 176 -32.20 16.69 0.00
C LEU A 176 -33.40 16.00 0.68
N ARG A 177 -33.39 15.87 2.02
CA ARG A 177 -34.52 15.35 2.80
C ARG A 177 -35.61 16.40 3.04
N THR A 178 -35.35 17.67 2.75
CA THR A 178 -36.32 18.77 2.93
C THR A 178 -37.13 19.02 1.66
N LYS A 179 -38.12 19.92 1.74
CA LYS A 179 -39.02 20.25 0.62
C LYS A 179 -38.33 21.01 -0.52
N GLN A 180 -37.15 21.60 -0.27
CA GLN A 180 -36.42 22.42 -1.24
C GLN A 180 -35.26 21.63 -1.87
N GLN A 181 -35.59 20.57 -2.61
CA GLN A 181 -34.60 19.63 -3.15
C GLN A 181 -33.73 20.24 -4.26
N THR A 182 -34.25 21.19 -5.04
CA THR A 182 -33.55 21.80 -6.18
C THR A 182 -32.27 22.53 -5.78
N ALA A 183 -32.35 23.40 -4.76
CA ALA A 183 -31.17 24.10 -4.24
C ALA A 183 -30.14 23.12 -3.64
N GLY A 184 -30.59 22.06 -2.97
CA GLY A 184 -29.70 21.02 -2.47
C GLY A 184 -28.97 20.26 -3.58
N LEU A 185 -29.66 19.97 -4.70
CA LEU A 185 -29.07 19.33 -5.88
C LEU A 185 -28.07 20.25 -6.58
N GLU A 186 -28.40 21.52 -6.80
CA GLU A 186 -27.52 22.50 -7.45
C GLU A 186 -26.23 22.73 -6.63
N ILE A 187 -26.33 22.88 -5.31
CA ILE A 187 -25.16 23.03 -4.44
C ILE A 187 -24.33 21.74 -4.46
N MET A 188 -24.97 20.58 -4.40
CA MET A 188 -24.28 19.29 -4.45
C MET A 188 -23.53 19.09 -5.78
N GLU A 189 -24.13 19.45 -6.92
CA GLU A 189 -23.49 19.43 -8.24
C GLU A 189 -22.30 20.40 -8.30
N SER A 190 -22.47 21.63 -7.82
CA SER A 190 -21.39 22.61 -7.74
C SER A 190 -20.22 22.11 -6.87
N MET A 191 -20.51 21.55 -5.68
CA MET A 191 -19.48 20.97 -4.81
C MET A 191 -18.81 19.75 -5.47
N ALA A 192 -19.55 18.94 -6.22
CA ALA A 192 -18.97 17.82 -6.98
C ALA A 192 -17.98 18.30 -8.05
N LEU A 193 -18.32 19.35 -8.81
CA LEU A 193 -17.40 19.98 -9.77
C LEU A 193 -16.15 20.56 -9.08
N HIS A 194 -16.29 21.16 -7.90
CA HIS A 194 -15.15 21.62 -7.12
C HIS A 194 -14.29 20.47 -6.62
N MET A 195 -14.89 19.36 -6.18
CA MET A 195 -14.15 18.15 -5.81
C MET A 195 -13.37 17.58 -7.00
N GLU A 196 -14.00 17.41 -8.16
CA GLU A 196 -13.33 16.89 -9.36
C GLU A 196 -12.12 17.75 -9.76
N ALA A 197 -12.30 19.06 -9.85
CA ALA A 197 -11.21 19.99 -10.15
C ALA A 197 -10.08 19.92 -9.11
N SER A 198 -10.43 19.78 -7.83
CA SER A 198 -9.44 19.67 -6.75
C SER A 198 -8.66 18.36 -6.81
N TYR A 199 -9.31 17.22 -7.10
CA TYR A 199 -8.61 15.94 -7.25
C TYR A 199 -7.75 15.91 -8.50
N GLU A 200 -8.18 16.51 -9.61
CA GLU A 200 -7.35 16.63 -10.82
C GLU A 200 -6.07 17.43 -10.53
N ARG A 201 -6.19 18.53 -9.77
CA ARG A 201 -5.03 19.34 -9.36
C ARG A 201 -4.14 18.58 -8.38
N LEU A 202 -4.72 17.97 -7.34
CA LEU A 202 -3.97 17.19 -6.36
C LEU A 202 -3.21 16.04 -7.02
N TYR A 203 -3.87 15.32 -7.94
CA TYR A 203 -3.27 14.25 -8.74
C TYR A 203 -2.07 14.75 -9.54
N ARG A 204 -2.21 15.85 -10.31
CA ARG A 204 -1.11 16.40 -11.10
C ARG A 204 0.07 16.83 -10.24
N TRP A 205 -0.19 17.58 -9.17
CA TRP A 205 0.86 18.01 -8.25
C TRP A 205 1.57 16.80 -7.62
N THR A 206 0.81 15.80 -7.17
CA THR A 206 1.36 14.56 -6.60
C THR A 206 2.25 13.82 -7.60
N GLN A 207 1.83 13.74 -8.87
CA GLN A 207 2.68 13.15 -9.92
C GLN A 207 3.98 13.92 -10.14
N ASP A 208 3.92 15.26 -10.20
CA ASP A 208 5.11 16.09 -10.40
C ASP A 208 6.08 16.00 -9.22
N GLU A 209 5.57 15.96 -7.98
CA GLU A 209 6.39 15.69 -6.79
C GLU A 209 7.00 14.28 -6.85
N CYS A 210 6.24 13.25 -7.21
CA CYS A 210 6.76 11.88 -7.38
C CYS A 210 7.87 11.81 -8.43
N ARG A 211 7.73 12.51 -9.56
CA ARG A 211 8.76 12.63 -10.60
C ARG A 211 10.04 13.27 -10.08
N GLY A 212 9.94 14.16 -9.10
CA GLY A 212 11.07 14.81 -8.44
C GLY A 212 11.92 13.87 -7.57
N LEU A 213 11.41 12.71 -7.16
CA LEU A 213 12.05 11.79 -6.19
C LEU A 213 13.16 10.91 -6.81
N THR A 214 14.02 11.51 -7.64
CA THR A 214 15.13 10.84 -8.34
C THR A 214 16.48 10.93 -7.61
N SER A 215 16.52 11.59 -6.45
CA SER A 215 17.68 11.61 -5.55
C SER A 215 17.89 10.24 -4.89
N ASP A 216 19.11 9.94 -4.47
CA ASP A 216 19.45 8.63 -3.88
C ASP A 216 18.72 8.43 -2.54
N LEU A 217 18.65 9.48 -1.73
CA LEU A 217 17.87 9.56 -0.47
C LEU A 217 16.92 10.75 -0.55
N PRO A 218 15.73 10.59 -1.18
CA PRO A 218 14.77 11.67 -1.27
C PRO A 218 14.08 11.89 0.09
N ASP A 219 13.94 13.14 0.50
CA ASP A 219 13.13 13.49 1.67
C ASP A 219 11.64 13.50 1.27
N ILE A 220 10.82 12.78 2.01
CA ILE A 220 9.39 12.65 1.72
C ILE A 220 8.66 13.76 2.46
N SER A 221 8.20 14.76 1.69
CA SER A 221 7.44 15.86 2.27
C SER A 221 6.18 15.36 2.98
N PRO A 222 5.84 15.88 4.17
CA PRO A 222 4.60 15.52 4.86
C PRO A 222 3.35 15.91 4.04
N THR A 223 3.43 16.91 3.16
CA THR A 223 2.33 17.26 2.24
C THR A 223 2.09 16.18 1.20
N LEU A 224 3.14 15.49 0.73
CA LEU A 224 3.03 14.39 -0.22
C LEU A 224 2.37 13.16 0.43
N THR A 225 2.74 12.81 1.67
CA THR A 225 2.09 11.74 2.43
C THR A 225 0.59 12.02 2.63
N LYS A 226 0.22 13.26 2.96
CA LYS A 226 -1.19 13.68 3.07
C LYS A 226 -1.92 13.61 1.71
N ALA A 227 -1.26 14.00 0.63
CA ALA A 227 -1.83 13.92 -0.71
C ALA A 227 -2.12 12.47 -1.13
N MET A 228 -1.19 11.54 -0.88
CA MET A 228 -1.37 10.11 -1.14
C MET A 228 -2.55 9.52 -0.36
N ALA A 229 -2.68 9.85 0.93
CA ALA A 229 -3.82 9.43 1.74
C ALA A 229 -5.16 9.99 1.24
N CYS A 230 -5.18 11.24 0.77
CA CYS A 230 -6.39 11.85 0.21
C CYS A 230 -6.78 11.24 -1.15
N LEU A 231 -5.80 10.86 -1.97
CA LEU A 231 -6.02 10.21 -3.26
C LEU A 231 -6.51 8.77 -3.14
N GLU A 232 -6.33 8.12 -1.98
CA GLU A 232 -6.81 6.75 -1.71
C GLU A 232 -8.33 6.61 -1.93
N ASP A 233 -9.10 7.68 -1.69
CA ASP A 233 -10.56 7.75 -1.98
C ASP A 233 -10.89 7.56 -3.47
N ARG A 234 -9.90 7.66 -4.35
CA ARG A 234 -9.97 7.49 -5.81
C ARG A 234 -8.89 6.48 -6.26
N PRO A 235 -9.16 5.17 -6.16
CA PRO A 235 -8.13 4.12 -6.32
C PRO A 235 -7.42 4.15 -7.67
N VAL A 236 -8.10 4.58 -8.74
CA VAL A 236 -7.49 4.72 -10.08
C VAL A 236 -6.42 5.81 -10.10
N LEU A 237 -6.70 6.99 -9.53
CA LEU A 237 -5.74 8.09 -9.48
C LEU A 237 -4.56 7.76 -8.55
N PHE A 238 -4.86 7.13 -7.42
CA PHE A 238 -3.86 6.65 -6.47
C PHE A 238 -2.88 5.67 -7.13
N LYS A 239 -3.38 4.68 -7.88
CA LYS A 239 -2.54 3.72 -8.61
C LYS A 239 -1.62 4.43 -9.63
N TYR A 240 -2.13 5.37 -10.41
CA TYR A 240 -1.29 6.13 -11.35
C TYR A 240 -0.21 6.97 -10.65
N CYS A 241 -0.48 7.51 -9.46
CA CYS A 241 0.54 8.20 -8.66
C CYS A 241 1.62 7.23 -8.13
N LEU A 242 1.23 6.02 -7.73
CA LEU A 242 2.17 4.96 -7.31
C LEU A 242 3.03 4.47 -8.47
N ASP A 243 2.45 4.30 -9.66
CA ASP A 243 3.17 3.89 -10.86
C ASP A 243 4.22 4.96 -11.27
N GLU A 244 3.85 6.24 -11.17
CA GLU A 244 4.77 7.35 -11.42
C GLU A 244 5.91 7.41 -10.40
N TYR A 245 5.59 7.23 -9.10
CA TYR A 245 6.60 7.08 -8.03
C TYR A 245 7.56 5.93 -8.33
N GLY A 246 7.01 4.75 -8.64
CA GLY A 246 7.80 3.57 -8.96
C GLY A 246 8.70 3.77 -10.18
N THR A 247 8.25 4.52 -11.19
CA THR A 247 9.04 4.87 -12.38
C THR A 247 10.19 5.82 -12.05
N ALA A 248 9.95 6.85 -11.23
CA ALA A 248 10.98 7.79 -10.80
C ALA A 248 12.05 7.10 -9.95
N ARG A 249 11.62 6.28 -8.99
CA ARG A 249 12.51 5.47 -8.15
C ARG A 249 13.29 4.43 -8.96
N ARG A 250 12.64 3.67 -9.84
CA ARG A 250 13.31 2.73 -10.76
C ARG A 250 14.48 3.40 -11.49
N THR A 251 14.24 4.57 -12.05
CA THR A 251 15.29 5.33 -12.77
C THR A 251 16.45 5.71 -11.86
N ALA A 252 16.16 6.18 -10.64
CA ALA A 252 17.16 6.51 -9.64
C ALA A 252 17.98 5.29 -9.20
N VAL A 253 17.31 4.19 -8.88
CA VAL A 253 17.94 2.96 -8.40
C VAL A 253 18.82 2.32 -9.46
N VAL A 254 18.36 2.29 -10.72
CA VAL A 254 19.21 1.83 -11.85
C VAL A 254 20.45 2.70 -11.98
N ARG A 255 20.33 4.03 -11.90
CA ARG A 255 21.50 4.93 -11.90
C ARG A 255 22.44 4.60 -10.73
N CYS A 256 21.90 4.49 -9.51
CA CYS A 256 22.68 4.17 -8.31
C CYS A 256 23.38 2.82 -8.44
N PHE A 257 22.73 1.82 -9.05
CA PHE A 257 23.34 0.50 -9.27
C PHE A 257 24.54 0.59 -10.21
N ILE A 258 24.40 1.32 -11.33
CA ILE A 258 25.49 1.53 -12.28
C ILE A 258 26.63 2.35 -11.66
N ASP A 259 26.30 3.38 -10.87
CA ASP A 259 27.30 4.16 -10.13
C ASP A 259 28.02 3.28 -9.10
N ALA A 260 27.32 2.42 -8.34
CA ALA A 260 27.94 1.48 -7.41
C ALA A 260 28.89 0.49 -8.11
N LEU A 261 28.53 0.05 -9.32
CA LEU A 261 29.35 -0.85 -10.12
C LEU A 261 30.62 -0.17 -10.64
N THR A 262 30.50 1.05 -11.18
CA THR A 262 31.56 1.70 -11.98
C THR A 262 32.35 2.77 -11.22
N ARG A 263 31.70 3.51 -10.31
CA ARG A 263 32.26 4.65 -9.56
C ARG A 263 32.43 4.36 -8.07
N GLY A 264 31.64 3.45 -7.53
CA GLY A 264 31.56 3.18 -6.09
C GLY A 264 30.71 4.22 -5.36
N GLY A 265 30.85 4.29 -4.05
CA GLY A 265 30.10 5.26 -3.22
C GLY A 265 30.63 6.69 -3.31
N PRO A 266 29.99 7.64 -2.59
CA PRO A 266 30.39 9.05 -2.58
C PRO A 266 31.88 9.20 -2.24
N GLY A 267 32.65 9.85 -3.10
CA GLY A 267 34.11 10.00 -2.93
C GLY A 267 34.93 8.76 -3.29
N GLY A 268 34.35 7.75 -3.96
CA GLY A 268 35.02 6.51 -4.34
C GLY A 268 35.06 5.44 -3.23
N THR A 269 34.30 5.65 -2.16
CA THR A 269 34.17 4.73 -1.02
C THR A 269 32.70 4.41 -0.74
N PRO A 270 32.29 3.12 -0.70
CA PRO A 270 33.09 1.93 -1.03
C PRO A 270 33.56 1.94 -2.49
N ARG A 271 34.64 1.18 -2.77
CA ARG A 271 35.22 1.11 -4.12
C ARG A 271 34.22 0.54 -5.13
N PRO A 272 34.35 0.85 -6.44
CA PRO A 272 33.52 0.25 -7.48
C PRO A 272 33.49 -1.27 -7.38
N ILE A 273 32.30 -1.85 -7.48
CA ILE A 273 32.12 -3.31 -7.39
C ILE A 273 32.85 -4.02 -8.55
N GLU A 274 32.96 -3.40 -9.73
CA GLU A 274 33.68 -3.95 -10.89
C GLU A 274 35.17 -4.22 -10.63
N LEU A 275 35.78 -3.56 -9.63
CA LEU A 275 37.17 -3.82 -9.22
C LEU A 275 37.35 -5.26 -8.69
N HIS A 276 36.29 -5.86 -8.15
CA HIS A 276 36.28 -7.23 -7.63
C HIS A 276 35.97 -8.28 -8.69
N SER A 277 35.86 -7.93 -9.98
CA SER A 277 35.52 -8.86 -11.08
C SER A 277 36.45 -10.08 -11.21
N HIS A 278 37.67 -10.01 -10.68
CA HIS A 278 38.61 -11.14 -10.62
C HIS A 278 38.25 -12.21 -9.57
N ASP A 279 37.38 -11.88 -8.62
CA ASP A 279 36.84 -12.78 -7.60
C ASP A 279 35.32 -12.97 -7.83
N PRO A 280 34.91 -14.04 -8.54
CA PRO A 280 33.52 -14.26 -8.91
C PRO A 280 32.54 -14.25 -7.73
N ILE A 281 32.89 -14.90 -6.61
CA ILE A 281 31.99 -15.05 -5.46
C ILE A 281 31.76 -13.69 -4.81
N ARG A 282 32.85 -12.93 -4.61
CA ARG A 282 32.75 -11.60 -4.04
C ARG A 282 32.03 -10.63 -4.96
N TYR A 283 32.32 -10.65 -6.26
CA TYR A 283 31.70 -9.75 -7.22
C TYR A 283 30.18 -9.94 -7.32
N VAL A 284 29.71 -11.18 -7.44
CA VAL A 284 28.27 -11.50 -7.47
C VAL A 284 27.63 -11.28 -6.09
N GLY A 285 28.34 -11.62 -5.01
CA GLY A 285 27.90 -11.36 -3.64
C GLY A 285 27.70 -9.88 -3.34
N ASP A 286 28.64 -9.00 -3.74
CA ASP A 286 28.56 -7.55 -3.56
C ASP A 286 27.37 -6.96 -4.35
N MET A 287 27.11 -7.45 -5.58
CA MET A 287 25.94 -7.04 -6.37
C MET A 287 24.62 -7.41 -5.69
N LEU A 288 24.51 -8.62 -5.16
CA LEU A 288 23.31 -9.10 -4.45
C LEU A 288 23.12 -8.40 -3.09
N ALA A 289 24.21 -8.15 -2.37
CA ALA A 289 24.18 -7.39 -1.11
C ALA A 289 23.70 -5.95 -1.35
N TRP A 290 24.21 -5.30 -2.39
CA TRP A 290 23.77 -3.98 -2.79
C TRP A 290 22.28 -3.97 -3.15
N LEU A 291 21.83 -4.96 -3.94
CA LEU A 291 20.43 -5.10 -4.32
C LEU A 291 19.53 -5.27 -3.09
N HIS A 292 19.89 -6.16 -2.16
CA HIS A 292 19.15 -6.37 -0.92
C HIS A 292 19.05 -5.09 -0.08
N GLN A 293 20.15 -4.32 0.05
CA GLN A 293 20.17 -3.06 0.77
C GLN A 293 19.30 -1.98 0.08
N ALA A 294 19.37 -1.88 -1.24
CA ALA A 294 18.56 -0.94 -2.02
C ALA A 294 17.06 -1.22 -1.83
N ILE A 295 16.66 -2.50 -1.88
CA ILE A 295 15.28 -2.93 -1.67
C ILE A 295 14.79 -2.59 -0.26
N ALA A 296 15.62 -2.82 0.77
CA ALA A 296 15.28 -2.44 2.13
C ALA A 296 15.08 -0.92 2.26
N SER A 297 15.96 -0.14 1.64
CA SER A 297 15.90 1.33 1.67
C SER A 297 14.67 1.88 0.95
N ASP A 298 14.34 1.39 -0.26
CA ASP A 298 13.14 1.81 -0.98
C ASP A 298 11.85 1.33 -0.30
N LYS A 299 11.87 0.19 0.39
CA LYS A 299 10.74 -0.26 1.21
C LYS A 299 10.46 0.71 2.35
N GLU A 300 11.49 1.18 3.04
CA GLU A 300 11.34 2.20 4.10
C GLU A 300 10.82 3.53 3.54
N LEU A 301 11.32 3.97 2.39
CA LEU A 301 10.83 5.17 1.71
C LEU A 301 9.36 5.03 1.30
N LEU A 302 8.99 3.92 0.66
CA LEU A 302 7.60 3.65 0.27
C LEU A 302 6.68 3.60 1.49
N HIS A 303 7.12 2.96 2.56
CA HIS A 303 6.37 2.91 3.81
C HIS A 303 6.18 4.31 4.43
N SER A 304 7.20 5.17 4.36
CA SER A 304 7.10 6.57 4.80
C SER A 304 6.14 7.40 3.92
N LEU A 305 6.12 7.13 2.61
CA LEU A 305 5.18 7.77 1.67
C LEU A 305 3.73 7.37 1.94
N LEU A 306 3.49 6.10 2.30
CA LEU A 306 2.17 5.51 2.53
C LEU A 306 1.76 5.47 4.00
N LYS A 307 2.49 6.15 4.88
CA LYS A 307 2.29 6.12 6.34
C LYS A 307 0.84 6.40 6.80
N ASN A 308 0.11 7.23 6.06
CA ASN A 308 -1.27 7.65 6.38
C ASN A 308 -2.34 6.93 5.54
N THR A 309 -1.94 5.95 4.74
CA THR A 309 -2.79 5.25 3.77
C THR A 309 -3.16 3.87 4.36
N SER A 310 -4.34 3.34 4.03
CA SER A 310 -4.74 1.99 4.43
C SER A 310 -4.27 0.88 3.46
N SER A 311 -3.47 1.26 2.46
CA SER A 311 -2.89 0.37 1.46
C SER A 311 -2.15 -0.80 2.12
N GLY A 312 -2.56 -2.02 1.76
CA GLY A 312 -1.97 -3.24 2.30
C GLY A 312 -0.56 -3.52 1.81
N GLN A 313 0.10 -4.49 2.45
CA GLN A 313 1.45 -4.96 2.10
C GLN A 313 1.58 -5.43 0.64
N GLU A 314 0.47 -5.79 -0.01
CA GLU A 314 0.45 -6.24 -1.41
C GLU A 314 0.78 -5.10 -2.39
N SER A 315 0.16 -3.93 -2.25
CA SER A 315 0.48 -2.77 -3.10
C SER A 315 1.92 -2.29 -2.89
N GLU A 316 2.44 -2.37 -1.66
CA GLU A 316 3.86 -2.08 -1.40
C GLU A 316 4.78 -3.04 -2.16
N ARG A 317 4.47 -4.34 -2.16
CA ARG A 317 5.24 -5.36 -2.90
C ARG A 317 5.19 -5.15 -4.41
N GLU A 318 4.03 -4.83 -4.96
CA GLU A 318 3.88 -4.54 -6.39
C GLU A 318 4.76 -3.36 -6.83
N VAL A 319 4.74 -2.27 -6.07
CA VAL A 319 5.57 -1.08 -6.36
C VAL A 319 7.06 -1.38 -6.21
N LEU A 320 7.46 -2.16 -5.19
CA LEU A 320 8.86 -2.58 -5.04
C LEU A 320 9.32 -3.48 -6.19
N SER A 321 8.46 -4.39 -6.65
CA SER A 321 8.72 -5.23 -7.84
C SER A 321 8.90 -4.36 -9.08
N HIS A 322 8.04 -3.35 -9.25
CA HIS A 322 8.17 -2.35 -10.31
C HIS A 322 9.49 -1.57 -10.19
N ILE A 323 9.92 -1.12 -9.01
CA ILE A 323 11.20 -0.40 -8.85
C ILE A 323 12.40 -1.27 -9.23
N THR A 324 12.43 -2.53 -8.80
CA THR A 324 13.57 -3.44 -8.98
C THR A 324 13.71 -4.03 -10.38
N GLU A 325 12.63 -4.04 -11.18
CA GLU A 325 12.63 -4.59 -12.55
C GLU A 325 13.75 -3.99 -13.43
N GLY A 326 14.04 -2.69 -13.26
CA GLY A 326 15.08 -2.00 -14.04
C GLY A 326 16.49 -2.55 -13.82
N ILE A 327 16.75 -3.20 -12.69
CA ILE A 327 18.06 -3.74 -12.30
C ILE A 327 18.30 -5.13 -12.92
N SER A 328 17.23 -5.86 -13.23
CA SER A 328 17.29 -7.26 -13.69
C SER A 328 18.23 -7.45 -14.88
N ARG A 329 18.14 -6.59 -15.90
CA ARG A 329 18.99 -6.70 -17.10
C ARG A 329 20.47 -6.38 -16.81
N PRO A 330 20.83 -5.23 -16.21
CA PRO A 330 22.22 -4.94 -15.82
C PRO A 330 22.85 -5.99 -14.90
N PHE A 331 22.07 -6.59 -14.00
CA PHE A 331 22.50 -7.67 -13.12
C PHE A 331 22.75 -8.96 -13.93
N LYS A 332 21.76 -9.40 -14.72
CA LYS A 332 21.81 -10.63 -15.53
C LYS A 332 23.05 -10.68 -16.41
N VAL A 333 23.31 -9.63 -17.20
CA VAL A 333 24.44 -9.60 -18.14
C VAL A 333 25.78 -9.81 -17.43
N ARG A 334 25.98 -9.17 -16.27
CA ARG A 334 27.24 -9.26 -15.52
C ARG A 334 27.41 -10.64 -14.87
N VAL A 335 26.36 -11.17 -14.25
CA VAL A 335 26.41 -12.49 -13.60
C VAL A 335 26.57 -13.60 -14.63
N GLU A 336 25.86 -13.51 -15.76
CA GLU A 336 26.00 -14.45 -16.87
C GLU A 336 27.42 -14.45 -17.43
N GLN A 337 28.03 -13.29 -17.63
CA GLN A 337 29.43 -13.19 -18.07
C GLN A 337 30.41 -13.86 -17.10
N VAL A 338 30.18 -13.74 -15.79
CA VAL A 338 31.00 -14.39 -14.75
C VAL A 338 30.84 -15.90 -14.82
N ILE A 339 29.61 -16.41 -14.96
CA ILE A 339 29.33 -17.85 -15.04
C ILE A 339 29.93 -18.46 -16.32
N VAL A 340 29.77 -17.78 -17.46
CA VAL A 340 30.27 -18.22 -18.77
C VAL A 340 31.81 -18.16 -18.87
N SER A 341 32.48 -17.38 -18.03
CA SER A 341 33.96 -17.35 -17.98
C SER A 341 34.61 -18.63 -17.44
N GLU A 342 33.81 -19.63 -17.07
CA GLU A 342 34.24 -20.94 -16.55
C GLU A 342 35.24 -20.86 -15.38
N PRO A 343 34.87 -20.24 -14.23
CA PRO A 343 35.75 -20.07 -13.07
C PRO A 343 36.09 -21.38 -12.33
N GLY A 344 35.62 -22.53 -12.83
CA GLY A 344 35.81 -23.86 -12.25
C GLY A 344 34.59 -24.37 -11.46
N ALA A 345 34.46 -25.70 -11.34
CA ALA A 345 33.29 -26.35 -10.75
C ALA A 345 33.01 -25.90 -9.29
N VAL A 346 34.04 -25.80 -8.44
CA VAL A 346 33.85 -25.36 -7.04
C VAL A 346 33.29 -23.94 -6.95
N MET A 347 33.80 -23.03 -7.81
CA MET A 347 33.34 -21.64 -7.85
C MET A 347 31.91 -21.54 -8.39
N LEU A 348 31.58 -22.28 -9.45
CA LEU A 348 30.23 -22.34 -10.02
C LEU A 348 29.19 -22.84 -9.00
N PHE A 349 29.54 -23.87 -8.23
CA PHE A 349 28.67 -24.38 -7.17
C PHE A 349 28.50 -23.38 -6.02
N SER A 350 29.60 -22.73 -5.62
CA SER A 350 29.57 -21.68 -4.59
C SER A 350 28.73 -20.49 -5.03
N LEU A 351 28.85 -20.05 -6.30
CA LEU A 351 28.02 -19.00 -6.89
C LEU A 351 26.53 -19.38 -6.90
N ALA A 352 26.20 -20.62 -7.26
CA ALA A 352 24.84 -21.11 -7.20
C ALA A 352 24.26 -21.00 -5.78
N ASN A 353 25.04 -21.38 -4.75
CA ASN A 353 24.62 -21.27 -3.35
C ASN A 353 24.36 -19.81 -2.92
N VAL A 354 25.23 -18.87 -3.32
CA VAL A 354 25.06 -17.44 -3.02
C VAL A 354 23.80 -16.89 -3.71
N LEU A 355 23.60 -17.20 -4.99
CA LEU A 355 22.40 -16.81 -5.74
C LEU A 355 21.13 -17.37 -5.10
N LYS A 356 21.16 -18.63 -4.65
CA LYS A 356 20.03 -19.26 -3.98
C LYS A 356 19.70 -18.58 -2.64
N PHE A 357 20.71 -18.32 -1.82
CA PHE A 357 20.54 -17.65 -0.52
C PHE A 357 19.90 -16.27 -0.69
N TYR A 358 20.44 -15.42 -1.57
CA TYR A 358 19.87 -14.10 -1.82
C TYR A 358 18.53 -14.17 -2.54
N GLY A 359 18.31 -15.14 -3.43
CA GLY A 359 17.01 -15.38 -4.07
C GLY A 359 15.91 -15.65 -3.04
N THR A 360 16.17 -16.49 -2.04
CA THR A 360 15.22 -16.73 -0.93
C THR A 360 15.06 -15.50 -0.03
N THR A 361 16.17 -14.84 0.32
CA THR A 361 16.15 -13.67 1.22
C THR A 361 15.36 -12.51 0.60
N ILE A 362 15.68 -12.14 -0.63
CA ILE A 362 15.02 -11.07 -1.37
C ILE A 362 13.58 -11.47 -1.73
N GLY A 363 13.36 -12.76 -2.06
CA GLY A 363 12.02 -13.30 -2.36
C GLY A 363 11.06 -13.18 -1.17
N SER A 364 11.56 -13.27 0.07
CA SER A 364 10.73 -13.04 1.27
C SER A 364 10.17 -11.61 1.38
N ILE A 365 10.82 -10.64 0.73
CA ILE A 365 10.43 -9.21 0.77
C ILE A 365 9.51 -8.86 -0.40
N LEU A 366 9.87 -9.27 -1.62
CA LEU A 366 9.19 -8.90 -2.87
C LEU A 366 8.08 -9.88 -3.31
N GLY A 367 8.14 -11.13 -2.85
CA GLY A 367 7.35 -12.24 -3.40
C GLY A 367 8.11 -13.00 -4.50
N GLU A 368 7.65 -14.23 -4.79
CA GLU A 368 8.33 -15.13 -5.75
C GLU A 368 8.16 -14.70 -7.22
N ASP A 369 7.09 -13.94 -7.54
CA ASP A 369 6.74 -13.55 -8.91
C ASP A 369 7.52 -12.32 -9.43
N ALA A 370 8.33 -11.68 -8.59
CA ALA A 370 9.07 -10.48 -8.99
C ALA A 370 10.12 -10.79 -10.07
N VAL A 371 10.21 -9.94 -11.10
CA VAL A 371 11.11 -10.15 -12.27
C VAL A 371 12.57 -10.33 -11.85
N ILE A 372 13.02 -9.59 -10.83
CA ILE A 372 14.37 -9.71 -10.30
C ILE A 372 14.63 -11.07 -9.64
N ILE A 373 13.64 -11.64 -8.97
CA ILE A 373 13.73 -12.97 -8.34
C ILE A 373 13.80 -14.05 -9.41
N VAL A 374 12.93 -13.99 -10.42
CA VAL A 374 12.99 -14.87 -11.58
C VAL A 374 14.37 -14.79 -12.25
N THR A 375 14.92 -13.59 -12.40
CA THR A 375 16.26 -13.38 -12.96
C THR A 375 17.36 -14.03 -12.10
N VAL A 376 17.30 -13.91 -10.76
CA VAL A 376 18.25 -14.56 -9.84
C VAL A 376 18.13 -16.08 -9.91
N GLN A 377 16.91 -16.61 -10.02
CA GLN A 377 16.66 -18.05 -10.20
C GLN A 377 17.20 -18.57 -11.53
N GLU A 378 17.00 -17.83 -12.64
CA GLU A 378 17.59 -18.16 -13.94
C GLU A 378 19.12 -18.23 -13.87
N MET A 379 19.76 -17.27 -13.17
CA MET A 379 21.21 -17.27 -12.99
C MET A 379 21.69 -18.43 -12.09
N ASN A 380 20.91 -18.79 -11.06
CA ASN A 380 21.19 -19.98 -10.25
C ASN A 380 21.12 -21.26 -11.09
N GLU A 381 20.10 -21.42 -11.92
CA GLU A 381 19.98 -22.57 -12.82
C GLU A 381 21.12 -22.63 -13.84
N LEU A 382 21.53 -21.48 -14.39
CA LEU A 382 22.67 -21.40 -15.30
C LEU A 382 23.97 -21.82 -14.59
N ALA A 383 24.22 -21.34 -13.38
CA ALA A 383 25.39 -21.71 -12.59
C ALA A 383 25.42 -23.23 -12.31
N LEU A 384 24.28 -23.83 -11.96
CA LEU A 384 24.16 -25.28 -11.76
C LEU A 384 24.38 -26.06 -13.06
N LYS A 385 23.79 -25.62 -14.19
CA LYS A 385 24.00 -26.25 -15.50
C LYS A 385 25.48 -26.23 -15.89
N MET A 386 26.15 -25.10 -15.74
CA MET A 386 27.59 -24.99 -16.03
C MET A 386 28.45 -25.82 -15.07
N PHE A 387 28.06 -25.91 -13.80
CA PHE A 387 28.69 -26.79 -12.83
C PHE A 387 28.64 -28.26 -13.27
N PHE A 388 27.46 -28.76 -13.67
CA PHE A 388 27.32 -30.14 -14.16
C PHE A 388 28.10 -30.39 -15.44
N ASN A 389 28.09 -29.43 -16.37
CA ASN A 389 28.89 -29.53 -17.59
C ASN A 389 30.38 -29.61 -17.27
N SER A 390 30.86 -28.84 -16.29
CA SER A 390 32.26 -28.89 -15.82
C SER A 390 32.61 -30.25 -15.22
N LEU A 391 31.73 -30.82 -14.38
CA LEU A 391 31.91 -32.17 -13.82
C LEU A 391 31.90 -33.25 -14.90
N ASN A 392 30.96 -33.19 -15.85
CA ASN A 392 30.87 -34.15 -16.94
C ASN A 392 32.10 -34.08 -17.84
N CYS A 393 32.62 -32.88 -18.13
CA CYS A 393 33.86 -32.71 -18.86
C CYS A 393 35.06 -33.32 -18.11
N HIS A 394 35.13 -33.14 -16.78
CA HIS A 394 36.16 -33.77 -15.94
C HIS A 394 36.05 -35.30 -15.96
N ALA A 395 34.83 -35.85 -15.84
CA ALA A 395 34.58 -37.28 -15.89
C ALA A 395 34.91 -37.89 -17.26
N SER A 396 34.51 -37.25 -18.36
CA SER A 396 34.84 -37.70 -19.72
C SER A 396 36.35 -37.73 -19.96
N LYS A 397 37.08 -36.71 -19.50
CA LYS A 397 38.56 -36.69 -19.58
C LYS A 397 39.20 -37.85 -18.82
N LEU A 398 38.64 -38.22 -17.68
CA LEU A 398 39.11 -39.34 -16.87
C LEU A 398 38.83 -40.69 -17.55
N LEU A 399 37.72 -40.82 -18.27
CA LEU A 399 37.38 -42.01 -19.06
C LEU A 399 38.23 -42.14 -20.35
N GLU A 400 38.58 -41.01 -20.98
CA GLU A 400 39.41 -40.99 -22.19
C GLU A 400 40.90 -41.28 -21.89
N LYS A 401 41.42 -40.86 -20.74
CA LYS A 401 42.81 -41.08 -20.31
C LYS A 401 42.87 -42.01 -19.11
N ILE A 402 42.85 -43.31 -19.39
CA ILE A 402 43.10 -44.33 -18.37
C ILE A 402 44.60 -44.32 -18.05
N GLU A 403 44.98 -43.68 -16.94
CA GLU A 403 46.33 -43.73 -16.40
C GLU A 403 46.66 -45.15 -15.94
N LEU A 404 47.84 -45.65 -16.32
CA LEU A 404 48.37 -46.89 -15.79
C LEU A 404 48.59 -46.74 -14.28
N PRO A 405 48.31 -47.79 -13.47
CA PRO A 405 48.57 -47.72 -12.05
C PRO A 405 50.06 -47.44 -11.80
N PRO A 406 50.39 -46.52 -10.88
CA PRO A 406 51.77 -46.21 -10.56
C PRO A 406 52.50 -47.43 -9.97
N PRO A 407 53.84 -47.49 -10.03
CA PRO A 407 54.62 -48.65 -9.61
C PRO A 407 54.50 -48.97 -8.11
N ASP A 408 54.01 -48.03 -7.30
CA ASP A 408 53.67 -48.19 -5.89
C ASP A 408 52.26 -48.77 -5.67
N LEU A 409 51.52 -49.09 -6.75
CA LEU A 409 50.10 -49.50 -6.73
C LEU A 409 49.19 -48.51 -5.95
N GLY A 410 49.62 -47.25 -5.85
CA GLY A 410 48.86 -46.18 -5.23
C GLY A 410 47.70 -45.67 -6.11
N PRO A 411 46.80 -44.84 -5.55
CA PRO A 411 45.78 -44.19 -6.35
C PRO A 411 46.43 -43.25 -7.39
N THR A 412 45.93 -43.28 -8.62
CA THR A 412 46.38 -42.42 -9.73
C THR A 412 46.20 -40.94 -9.38
N GLU A 413 47.00 -40.07 -9.99
CA GLU A 413 46.91 -38.62 -9.74
C GLU A 413 45.53 -38.09 -10.15
N SER A 414 45.01 -38.57 -11.29
CA SER A 414 43.65 -38.29 -11.76
C SER A 414 42.56 -38.66 -10.73
N LEU A 415 42.71 -39.76 -10.00
CA LEU A 415 41.78 -40.15 -8.94
C LEU A 415 41.91 -39.24 -7.70
N LYS A 416 43.13 -38.89 -7.29
CA LYS A 416 43.38 -37.97 -6.18
C LYS A 416 42.77 -36.60 -6.46
N ASP A 417 42.95 -36.08 -7.68
CA ASP A 417 42.42 -34.79 -8.09
C ASP A 417 40.88 -34.79 -8.10
N THR A 418 40.26 -35.87 -8.56
CA THR A 418 38.80 -36.03 -8.55
C THR A 418 38.24 -36.09 -7.11
N LEU A 419 38.92 -36.80 -6.22
CA LEU A 419 38.53 -36.85 -4.80
C LEU A 419 38.71 -35.49 -4.10
N ASN A 420 39.78 -34.77 -4.43
CA ASN A 420 40.00 -33.41 -3.92
C ASN A 420 38.94 -32.44 -4.44
N LEU A 421 38.54 -32.54 -5.71
CA LEU A 421 37.45 -31.75 -6.29
C LEU A 421 36.12 -32.04 -5.59
N LEU A 422 35.77 -33.31 -5.42
CA LEU A 422 34.55 -33.71 -4.71
C LEU A 422 34.56 -33.19 -3.26
N ARG A 423 35.70 -33.33 -2.57
CA ARG A 423 35.88 -32.79 -1.22
C ARG A 423 35.68 -31.28 -1.20
N ALA A 424 36.23 -30.54 -2.16
CA ALA A 424 36.08 -29.09 -2.22
C ALA A 424 34.63 -28.67 -2.47
N VAL A 425 33.89 -29.38 -3.33
CA VAL A 425 32.45 -29.15 -3.56
C VAL A 425 31.64 -29.42 -2.30
N LEU A 426 31.90 -30.54 -1.60
CA LEU A 426 31.23 -30.87 -0.34
C LEU A 426 31.53 -29.85 0.76
N THR A 427 32.79 -29.40 0.86
CA THR A 427 33.18 -28.37 1.84
C THR A 427 32.51 -27.02 1.53
N SER A 428 32.36 -26.67 0.24
CA SER A 428 31.60 -25.48 -0.19
C SER A 428 30.10 -25.59 0.15
N HIS A 429 29.53 -26.79 0.05
CA HIS A 429 28.15 -27.05 0.47
C HIS A 429 27.97 -26.92 1.99
N ASP A 430 28.89 -27.47 2.78
CA ASP A 430 28.85 -27.38 4.25
C ASP A 430 28.97 -25.93 4.74
N ALA A 431 29.73 -25.10 4.02
CA ALA A 431 29.87 -23.66 4.28
C ALA A 431 28.67 -22.83 3.79
N SER A 432 27.72 -23.43 3.06
CA SER A 432 26.55 -22.73 2.51
C SER A 432 25.54 -22.37 3.61
N VAL A 433 25.10 -21.11 3.61
CA VAL A 433 24.13 -20.54 4.57
C VAL A 433 22.66 -20.90 4.20
N VAL A 434 22.45 -21.72 3.17
CA VAL A 434 21.12 -22.15 2.72
C VAL A 434 20.43 -23.00 3.81
N PRO A 435 19.10 -22.91 4.00
CA PRO A 435 18.37 -23.75 4.95
C PRO A 435 18.58 -25.25 4.69
N LEU A 436 18.59 -26.07 5.76
CA LEU A 436 18.90 -27.52 5.69
C LEU A 436 18.00 -28.27 4.69
N ASP A 437 16.72 -27.93 4.61
CA ASP A 437 15.74 -28.58 3.70
C ASP A 437 16.08 -28.30 2.23
N ALA A 438 16.51 -27.08 1.92
CA ALA A 438 16.91 -26.69 0.59
C ALA A 438 18.30 -27.23 0.21
N ARG A 439 19.18 -27.46 1.20
CA ARG A 439 20.46 -28.16 1.03
C ARG A 439 20.27 -29.64 0.67
N GLN A 440 19.29 -30.31 1.28
CA GLN A 440 18.91 -31.70 0.96
C GLN A 440 18.33 -31.83 -0.46
N ALA A 441 17.64 -30.80 -0.96
CA ALA A 441 17.12 -30.78 -2.33
C ALA A 441 18.19 -30.52 -3.42
N ASP A 442 19.26 -29.78 -3.13
CA ASP A 442 20.37 -29.61 -4.11
C ASP A 442 21.14 -30.90 -4.31
N TYR A 443 21.27 -31.65 -3.23
CA TYR A 443 21.86 -32.97 -3.15
C TYR A 443 21.15 -34.00 -4.07
N SER A 444 19.82 -33.94 -4.20
CA SER A 444 19.08 -34.77 -5.17
C SER A 444 19.28 -34.31 -6.62
N ARG A 445 19.44 -33.00 -6.87
CA ARG A 445 19.74 -32.46 -8.21
C ARG A 445 21.16 -32.76 -8.68
N LEU A 446 22.14 -32.76 -7.77
CA LEU A 446 23.54 -33.16 -8.02
C LEU A 446 23.66 -34.55 -8.67
N HIS A 447 22.72 -35.45 -8.36
CA HIS A 447 22.71 -36.81 -8.88
C HIS A 447 21.66 -37.07 -9.98
N CYS A 448 20.54 -36.34 -10.00
CA CYS A 448 19.49 -36.53 -11.01
C CYS A 448 19.97 -36.23 -12.46
N HIS A 449 20.92 -35.30 -12.65
CA HIS A 449 21.48 -35.02 -13.98
C HIS A 449 22.46 -36.11 -14.50
N GLN A 450 22.95 -37.03 -13.67
CA GLN A 450 23.64 -38.23 -14.19
C GLN A 450 22.66 -39.31 -14.67
N PHE A 451 21.37 -39.21 -14.34
CA PHE A 451 20.35 -40.20 -14.70
C PHE A 451 19.58 -39.87 -16.00
N THR A 452 19.77 -38.70 -16.62
CA THR A 452 19.06 -38.37 -17.88
C THR A 452 19.60 -39.09 -19.11
N SER A 453 20.69 -39.87 -19.02
CA SER A 453 21.10 -40.80 -20.08
C SER A 453 20.55 -42.22 -19.93
N GLY A 454 19.81 -42.53 -18.86
CA GLY A 454 19.22 -43.84 -18.61
C GLY A 454 17.78 -43.67 -18.12
N GLY A 455 16.86 -43.51 -19.06
CA GLY A 455 15.48 -43.11 -18.80
C GLY A 455 14.78 -43.89 -17.68
N ILE A 456 14.54 -43.20 -16.55
CA ILE A 456 13.47 -43.50 -15.61
C ILE A 456 12.89 -42.16 -15.16
N SER A 457 11.56 -42.07 -15.17
CA SER A 457 10.77 -40.84 -15.02
C SER A 457 11.01 -40.09 -13.71
N SER A 458 10.96 -38.77 -13.82
CA SER A 458 10.69 -37.79 -12.77
C SER A 458 9.75 -38.29 -11.67
N ASN A 459 10.20 -38.18 -10.42
CA ASN A 459 9.48 -38.26 -9.14
C ASN A 459 10.01 -39.37 -8.21
N THR A 460 11.15 -39.16 -7.58
CA THR A 460 11.56 -39.92 -6.38
C THR A 460 11.94 -38.96 -5.23
N PRO A 461 11.48 -39.23 -3.99
CA PRO A 461 11.65 -38.34 -2.84
C PRO A 461 13.08 -38.39 -2.23
N PRO A 462 13.44 -37.42 -1.36
CA PRO A 462 14.80 -37.23 -0.83
C PRO A 462 15.39 -38.38 0.00
N PHE A 463 14.56 -39.32 0.45
CA PHE A 463 14.98 -40.45 1.30
C PHE A 463 15.84 -41.50 0.56
N ASP A 464 15.83 -41.54 -0.77
CA ASP A 464 16.67 -42.45 -1.57
C ASP A 464 18.13 -42.00 -1.67
N MET A 465 18.48 -40.83 -1.14
CA MET A 465 19.84 -40.30 -1.25
C MET A 465 20.85 -41.06 -0.38
N TYR A 466 20.52 -41.27 0.89
CA TYR A 466 21.36 -42.07 1.78
C TYR A 466 21.44 -43.51 1.25
N ALA A 467 20.33 -44.05 0.75
CA ALA A 467 20.29 -45.36 0.11
C ALA A 467 21.19 -45.46 -1.14
N PHE A 468 21.36 -44.40 -1.92
CA PHE A 468 22.26 -44.39 -3.08
C PHE A 468 23.74 -44.28 -2.69
N ILE A 469 24.08 -43.42 -1.72
CA ILE A 469 25.45 -43.34 -1.19
C ILE A 469 25.81 -44.68 -0.54
N ASP A 470 24.90 -45.24 0.25
CA ASP A 470 25.05 -46.56 0.86
C ASP A 470 25.20 -47.64 -0.21
N ARG A 471 24.42 -47.59 -1.30
CA ARG A 471 24.55 -48.51 -2.44
C ARG A 471 25.87 -48.33 -3.18
N GLY A 472 26.36 -47.11 -3.37
CA GLY A 472 27.66 -46.83 -3.98
C GLY A 472 28.81 -47.34 -3.12
N LEU A 473 28.72 -47.12 -1.80
CA LEU A 473 29.67 -47.65 -0.82
C LEU A 473 29.61 -49.19 -0.75
N GLU A 474 28.41 -49.78 -0.83
CA GLU A 474 28.21 -51.22 -0.88
C GLU A 474 28.79 -51.81 -2.17
N MET A 475 28.57 -51.18 -3.33
CA MET A 475 29.17 -51.58 -4.60
C MET A 475 30.70 -51.49 -4.56
N LEU A 476 31.26 -50.41 -3.99
CA LEU A 476 32.71 -50.27 -3.83
C LEU A 476 33.27 -51.30 -2.83
N SER A 477 32.57 -51.57 -1.74
CA SER A 477 32.97 -52.58 -0.74
C SER A 477 32.96 -53.97 -1.35
N THR A 478 31.87 -54.36 -2.02
CA THR A 478 31.76 -55.66 -2.69
C THR A 478 32.79 -55.85 -3.78
N GLN A 479 33.09 -54.81 -4.56
CA GLN A 479 34.17 -54.85 -5.55
C GLN A 479 35.55 -54.97 -4.88
N THR A 480 35.78 -54.25 -3.78
CA THR A 480 37.02 -54.37 -3.00
C THR A 480 37.19 -55.78 -2.45
N ASP A 481 36.15 -56.37 -1.89
CA ASP A 481 36.16 -57.73 -1.35
C ASP A 481 36.43 -58.76 -2.45
N ALA A 482 35.82 -58.63 -3.63
CA ALA A 482 36.08 -59.51 -4.78
C ALA A 482 37.53 -59.44 -5.27
N HIS A 483 38.13 -58.24 -5.30
CA HIS A 483 39.55 -58.09 -5.63
C HIS A 483 40.47 -58.68 -4.55
N VAL A 484 40.13 -58.53 -3.27
CA VAL A 484 40.86 -59.15 -2.16
C VAL A 484 40.79 -60.68 -2.24
N ASP A 485 39.63 -61.25 -2.53
CA ASP A 485 39.47 -62.70 -2.70
C ASP A 485 40.26 -63.23 -3.91
N SER A 486 40.33 -62.45 -5.00
CA SER A 486 41.19 -62.77 -6.15
C SER A 486 42.67 -62.80 -5.75
N LEU A 487 43.15 -61.81 -4.99
CA LEU A 487 44.52 -61.77 -4.47
C LEU A 487 44.81 -62.94 -3.51
N ILE A 488 43.84 -63.32 -2.67
CA ILE A 488 43.96 -64.50 -1.80
C ILE A 488 44.14 -65.77 -2.63
N SER A 489 43.33 -65.93 -3.68
CA SER A 489 43.41 -67.08 -4.58
C SER A 489 44.75 -67.13 -5.33
N GLU A 490 45.24 -65.99 -5.83
CA GLU A 490 46.55 -65.89 -6.47
C GLU A 490 47.70 -66.20 -5.50
N GLN A 491 47.67 -65.65 -4.29
CA GLN A 491 48.67 -65.91 -3.25
C GLN A 491 48.67 -67.40 -2.81
N ALA A 492 47.50 -67.99 -2.63
CA ALA A 492 47.37 -69.42 -2.30
C ALA A 492 47.87 -70.29 -3.46
N SER A 493 47.49 -69.97 -4.70
CA SER A 493 47.93 -70.68 -5.91
C SER A 493 49.45 -70.58 -6.08
N PHE A 494 50.03 -69.41 -5.85
CA PHE A 494 51.47 -69.19 -5.88
C PHE A 494 52.21 -70.06 -4.86
N ILE A 495 51.72 -70.12 -3.61
CA ILE A 495 52.26 -71.00 -2.57
C ILE A 495 52.12 -72.48 -2.97
N LEU A 496 50.96 -72.91 -3.45
CA LEU A 496 50.70 -74.31 -3.80
C LEU A 496 51.57 -74.77 -4.98
N ILE A 497 51.69 -73.97 -6.04
CA ILE A 497 52.53 -74.30 -7.20
C ILE A 497 54.01 -74.37 -6.79
N ARG A 498 54.49 -73.37 -6.02
CA ARG A 498 55.91 -73.28 -5.68
C ARG A 498 56.34 -74.26 -4.59
N SER A 499 55.42 -74.66 -3.71
CA SER A 499 55.65 -75.74 -2.73
C SER A 499 55.55 -77.16 -3.33
N GLY A 500 55.03 -77.29 -4.56
CA GLY A 500 54.84 -78.57 -5.24
C GLY A 500 53.53 -79.29 -4.90
N LEU A 501 52.78 -78.83 -3.88
CA LEU A 501 51.47 -79.39 -3.53
C LEU A 501 50.41 -79.14 -4.60
N GLY A 502 50.53 -78.07 -5.37
CA GLY A 502 49.58 -77.71 -6.43
C GLY A 502 49.52 -78.77 -7.53
N ASN A 503 50.66 -79.32 -7.95
CA ASN A 503 50.71 -80.37 -8.98
C ASN A 503 50.09 -81.67 -8.49
N VAL A 504 50.33 -82.03 -7.22
CA VAL A 504 49.73 -83.21 -6.58
C VAL A 504 48.21 -83.03 -6.43
N TYR A 505 47.77 -81.83 -6.05
CA TYR A 505 46.35 -81.51 -5.91
C TYR A 505 45.60 -81.51 -7.25
N SER A 506 46.20 -80.97 -8.32
CA SER A 506 45.61 -81.02 -9.67
C SER A 506 45.51 -82.45 -10.19
N ALA A 507 46.58 -83.25 -10.04
CA ALA A 507 46.56 -84.67 -10.41
C ALA A 507 45.51 -85.46 -9.61
N TYR A 508 45.29 -85.10 -8.34
CA TYR A 508 44.20 -85.65 -7.53
C TYR A 508 42.82 -85.25 -8.05
N GLN A 509 42.59 -83.98 -8.37
CA GLN A 509 41.29 -83.49 -8.85
C GLN A 509 40.88 -84.12 -10.18
N GLU A 510 41.81 -84.28 -11.12
CA GLU A 510 41.57 -84.92 -12.42
C GLU A 510 41.19 -86.40 -12.30
N ASN A 511 41.73 -87.09 -11.29
CA ASN A 511 41.53 -88.54 -11.09
C ASN A 511 40.55 -88.89 -9.96
N LYS A 512 39.92 -87.89 -9.32
CA LYS A 512 39.03 -88.04 -8.17
C LYS A 512 37.80 -88.93 -8.43
N GLN A 513 37.33 -88.99 -9.68
CA GLN A 513 36.16 -89.77 -10.09
C GLN A 513 36.52 -91.16 -10.66
N GLN A 514 37.81 -91.44 -10.86
CA GLN A 514 38.26 -92.71 -11.41
C GLN A 514 38.39 -93.74 -10.28
N LYS A 515 37.85 -94.95 -10.47
CA LYS A 515 37.99 -96.08 -9.52
C LYS A 515 39.35 -96.77 -9.64
N ILE A 516 40.43 -95.99 -9.73
CA ILE A 516 41.81 -96.48 -9.83
C ILE A 516 42.54 -96.10 -8.54
N ALA A 517 43.40 -96.98 -8.04
CA ALA A 517 44.25 -96.67 -6.88
C ALA A 517 45.17 -95.50 -7.22
N LEU A 518 45.03 -94.40 -6.49
CA LEU A 518 45.75 -93.15 -6.77
C LEU A 518 47.28 -93.28 -6.68
N SER A 519 47.80 -94.31 -6.00
CA SER A 519 49.23 -94.63 -5.96
C SER A 519 49.83 -95.08 -7.29
N SER A 520 49.01 -95.45 -8.27
CA SER A 520 49.43 -95.92 -9.61
C SER A 520 49.35 -94.85 -10.70
N VAL A 521 48.85 -93.66 -10.36
CA VAL A 521 48.67 -92.53 -11.29
C VAL A 521 49.95 -91.70 -11.35
N HIS A 522 50.39 -91.35 -12.56
CA HIS A 522 51.57 -90.51 -12.76
C HIS A 522 51.40 -89.14 -12.09
N GLY A 523 52.33 -88.76 -11.22
CA GLY A 523 52.26 -87.54 -10.42
C GLY A 523 51.61 -87.70 -9.04
N LEU A 524 51.01 -88.86 -8.75
CA LEU A 524 50.50 -89.28 -7.43
C LEU A 524 51.20 -90.53 -6.89
N ASP A 525 52.30 -90.93 -7.54
CA ASP A 525 53.16 -92.02 -7.10
C ASP A 525 53.93 -91.65 -5.82
N VAL A 526 54.41 -92.67 -5.12
CA VAL A 526 55.08 -92.56 -3.82
C VAL A 526 56.29 -91.60 -3.89
N GLN A 527 57.03 -91.57 -5.00
CA GLN A 527 58.19 -90.71 -5.15
C GLN A 527 57.79 -89.25 -5.38
N SER A 528 56.83 -88.99 -6.27
CA SER A 528 56.31 -87.63 -6.53
C SER A 528 55.71 -87.00 -5.27
N ILE A 529 55.00 -87.78 -4.44
CA ILE A 529 54.46 -87.29 -3.16
C ILE A 529 55.60 -86.99 -2.16
N LYS A 530 56.62 -87.86 -2.04
CA LYS A 530 57.79 -87.59 -1.17
C LYS A 530 58.54 -86.33 -1.59
N ASP A 531 58.73 -86.12 -2.90
CA ASP A 531 59.40 -84.95 -3.44
C ASP A 531 58.59 -83.67 -3.20
N ALA A 532 57.27 -83.72 -3.38
CA ALA A 532 56.37 -82.59 -3.08
C ALA A 532 56.33 -82.28 -1.57
N MET A 533 56.28 -83.29 -0.71
CA MET A 533 56.26 -83.10 0.75
C MET A 533 57.58 -82.55 1.28
N THR A 534 58.73 -82.93 0.69
CA THR A 534 60.04 -82.35 1.04
C THR A 534 60.12 -80.87 0.67
N ARG A 535 59.57 -80.48 -0.48
CA ARG A 535 59.49 -79.07 -0.91
C ARG A 535 58.51 -78.27 -0.06
N PHE A 536 57.38 -78.86 0.31
CA PHE A 536 56.44 -78.24 1.24
C PHE A 536 57.03 -78.09 2.64
N ASP A 537 57.80 -79.06 3.14
CA ASP A 537 58.46 -78.97 4.45
C ASP A 537 59.50 -77.84 4.49
N LYS A 538 60.22 -77.63 3.38
CA LYS A 538 61.10 -76.47 3.19
C LYS A 538 60.33 -75.16 3.25
N TYR A 539 59.13 -75.10 2.67
CA TYR A 539 58.25 -73.94 2.80
C TYR A 539 57.78 -73.73 4.25
N LEU A 540 57.35 -74.78 4.96
CA LEU A 540 56.94 -74.70 6.37
C LEU A 540 58.06 -74.20 7.30
N SER A 541 59.33 -74.41 6.93
CA SER A 541 60.47 -73.87 7.69
C SER A 541 60.68 -72.35 7.49
N SER A 542 60.13 -71.78 6.42
CA SER A 542 60.26 -70.36 6.08
C SER A 542 59.02 -69.87 5.30
N PRO A 543 57.86 -69.72 5.95
CA PRO A 543 56.61 -69.38 5.27
C PRO A 543 56.65 -68.00 4.58
N ASP A 544 57.53 -67.11 5.05
CA ASP A 544 57.73 -65.77 4.49
C ASP A 544 58.47 -65.77 3.15
N SER A 545 59.12 -66.88 2.78
CA SER A 545 59.89 -66.99 1.54
C SER A 545 59.04 -67.03 0.26
N LEU A 546 57.74 -67.37 0.38
CA LEU A 546 56.80 -67.51 -0.74
C LEU A 546 55.69 -66.46 -0.74
N ARG A 547 56.01 -65.23 -0.36
CA ARG A 547 55.10 -64.08 -0.48
C ARG A 547 55.17 -63.46 -1.87
N ILE A 548 54.03 -63.09 -2.45
CA ILE A 548 54.00 -62.30 -3.69
C ILE A 548 54.51 -60.89 -3.35
N PRO A 549 55.60 -60.41 -3.99
CA PRO A 549 56.18 -59.08 -3.70
C PRO A 549 55.18 -57.93 -3.89
N GLN A 550 54.24 -58.07 -4.83
CA GLN A 550 53.20 -57.09 -5.11
C GLN A 550 52.22 -56.90 -3.94
N CYS A 551 52.00 -57.93 -3.11
CA CYS A 551 51.14 -57.82 -1.92
C CYS A 551 51.80 -56.97 -0.81
N GLU A 552 53.11 -56.74 -0.85
CA GLU A 552 53.81 -55.87 0.11
C GLU A 552 53.54 -54.38 -0.14
N LEU A 553 53.10 -54.03 -1.36
CA LEU A 553 52.73 -52.67 -1.77
C LEU A 553 51.34 -52.24 -1.26
N LEU A 554 50.57 -53.16 -0.64
CA LEU A 554 49.29 -52.82 -0.03
C LEU A 554 49.50 -51.87 1.16
N ARG A 555 48.96 -50.65 1.06
CA ARG A 555 49.09 -49.60 2.09
C ARG A 555 48.47 -49.99 3.44
N THR A 556 47.42 -50.81 3.43
CA THR A 556 46.69 -51.19 4.64
C THR A 556 47.20 -52.51 5.22
N THR A 557 47.89 -52.44 6.37
CA THR A 557 48.42 -53.62 7.09
C THR A 557 47.35 -54.68 7.37
N ARG A 558 46.14 -54.27 7.76
CA ARG A 558 45.02 -55.18 8.02
C ARG A 558 44.61 -56.00 6.80
N LEU A 559 44.60 -55.40 5.61
CA LEU A 559 44.26 -56.11 4.37
C LEU A 559 45.34 -57.12 4.01
N ARG A 560 46.61 -56.71 4.13
CA ARG A 560 47.77 -57.58 3.91
C ARG A 560 47.75 -58.80 4.84
N ASP A 561 47.51 -58.60 6.13
CA ASP A 561 47.41 -59.70 7.11
C ASP A 561 46.23 -60.62 6.79
N THR A 562 45.10 -60.06 6.32
CA THR A 562 43.93 -60.83 5.91
C THR A 562 44.23 -61.69 4.67
N VAL A 563 44.93 -61.15 3.67
CA VAL A 563 45.32 -61.89 2.46
C VAL A 563 46.24 -63.04 2.83
N TYR A 564 47.27 -62.80 3.64
CA TYR A 564 48.22 -63.84 4.04
C TYR A 564 47.57 -64.92 4.91
N LYS A 565 46.76 -64.54 5.90
CA LYS A 565 46.08 -65.50 6.77
C LYS A 565 45.11 -66.37 6.00
N ARG A 566 44.25 -65.78 5.15
CA ARG A 566 43.28 -66.55 4.36
C ARG A 566 43.95 -67.41 3.28
N ALA A 567 45.06 -66.96 2.69
CA ALA A 567 45.83 -67.78 1.77
C ALA A 567 46.49 -68.97 2.49
N ALA A 568 47.03 -68.76 3.70
CA ALA A 568 47.55 -69.82 4.55
C ALA A 568 46.45 -70.84 4.95
N ASP A 569 45.26 -70.35 5.30
CA ASP A 569 44.09 -71.20 5.59
C ASP A 569 43.70 -72.04 4.36
N ALA A 570 43.72 -71.46 3.16
CA ALA A 570 43.46 -72.18 1.91
C ALA A 570 44.50 -73.28 1.64
N VAL A 571 45.79 -72.99 1.85
CA VAL A 571 46.87 -73.97 1.75
C VAL A 571 46.69 -75.10 2.78
N CYS A 572 46.32 -74.76 4.02
CA CYS A 572 45.99 -75.74 5.06
C CYS A 572 44.82 -76.63 4.65
N ALA A 573 43.77 -76.07 4.04
CA ALA A 573 42.62 -76.83 3.56
C ALA A 573 42.98 -77.79 2.41
N THR A 574 43.82 -77.34 1.47
CA THR A 574 44.35 -78.19 0.39
C THR A 574 45.21 -79.32 0.97
N TYR A 575 46.09 -79.01 1.92
CA TYR A 575 46.91 -80.01 2.60
C TYR A 575 46.06 -81.03 3.37
N ASN A 576 45.02 -80.59 4.07
CA ASN A 576 44.10 -81.48 4.78
C ASN A 576 43.39 -82.44 3.80
N THR A 577 42.97 -81.93 2.64
CA THR A 577 42.39 -82.77 1.58
C THR A 577 43.38 -83.81 1.08
N LEU A 578 44.64 -83.42 0.84
CA LEU A 578 45.69 -84.36 0.43
C LEU A 578 46.04 -85.37 1.56
N TYR A 579 46.06 -84.94 2.81
CA TYR A 579 46.32 -85.79 3.98
C TYR A 579 45.25 -86.88 4.10
N THR A 580 43.96 -86.51 4.00
CA THR A 580 42.86 -87.49 4.02
C THR A 580 42.90 -88.45 2.83
N MET A 581 43.30 -87.97 1.65
CA MET A 581 43.48 -88.80 0.46
C MET A 581 44.61 -89.82 0.62
N ILE A 582 45.77 -89.40 1.15
CA ILE A 582 46.91 -90.30 1.34
C ILE A 582 46.64 -91.31 2.46
N THR A 583 45.85 -90.93 3.47
CA THR A 583 45.49 -91.78 4.62
C THR A 583 44.32 -92.73 4.32
N ASP A 584 43.57 -92.53 3.22
CA ASP A 584 42.47 -93.43 2.83
C ASP A 584 43.02 -94.80 2.38
N PRO A 585 42.63 -95.91 3.04
CA PRO A 585 43.09 -97.26 2.70
C PRO A 585 42.72 -97.70 1.27
N ARG A 586 41.77 -97.03 0.61
CA ARG A 586 41.38 -97.32 -0.79
C ARG A 586 42.45 -96.97 -1.81
N ASN A 587 43.40 -96.10 -1.46
CA ASN A 587 44.39 -95.56 -2.39
C ASN A 587 45.71 -96.35 -2.42
N ASN A 588 45.84 -97.41 -1.63
CA ASN A 588 46.97 -98.36 -1.62
C ASN A 588 48.36 -97.70 -1.53
N TYR A 589 48.54 -96.74 -0.61
CA TYR A 589 49.87 -96.18 -0.29
C TYR A 589 50.61 -97.07 0.71
N THR A 590 51.84 -97.46 0.40
CA THR A 590 52.72 -98.19 1.33
C THR A 590 53.27 -97.20 2.36
N GLU A 591 52.73 -97.25 3.58
CA GLU A 591 53.10 -96.41 4.73
C GLU A 591 52.72 -94.91 4.62
N PRO A 592 51.42 -94.58 4.75
CA PRO A 592 50.94 -93.19 4.66
C PRO A 592 51.56 -92.25 5.70
N ASN A 593 51.90 -92.76 6.89
CA ASN A 593 52.54 -91.97 7.96
C ASN A 593 54.00 -91.59 7.66
N SER A 594 54.69 -92.32 6.78
CA SER A 594 56.04 -91.95 6.32
C SER A 594 56.01 -90.95 5.16
N LEU A 595 54.90 -90.91 4.41
CA LEU A 595 54.70 -90.02 3.27
C LEU A 595 54.28 -88.62 3.70
N VAL A 596 53.51 -88.51 4.78
CA VAL A 596 53.01 -87.24 5.30
C VAL A 596 53.41 -87.08 6.77
N PRO A 597 54.58 -86.50 7.06
CA PRO A 597 55.17 -86.54 8.41
C PRO A 597 54.49 -85.60 9.42
N ARG A 598 53.71 -84.62 8.96
CA ARG A 598 53.03 -83.63 9.83
C ARG A 598 51.52 -83.82 9.75
N THR A 599 50.85 -83.66 10.89
CA THR A 599 49.38 -83.64 10.92
C THR A 599 48.85 -82.29 10.43
N PRO A 600 47.62 -82.21 9.89
CA PRO A 600 47.02 -80.94 9.48
C PRO A 600 47.03 -79.87 10.58
N GLN A 601 46.83 -80.27 11.85
CA GLN A 601 46.89 -79.35 13.01
C GLN A 601 48.28 -78.75 13.21
N GLN A 602 49.34 -79.54 13.01
CA GLN A 602 50.73 -79.05 13.10
C GLN A 602 51.07 -78.12 11.94
N VAL A 603 50.52 -78.36 10.74
CA VAL A 603 50.72 -77.49 9.57
C VAL A 603 50.01 -76.15 9.78
N THR A 604 48.79 -76.16 10.32
CA THR A 604 48.08 -74.92 10.68
C THR A 604 48.85 -74.10 11.72
N SER A 605 49.37 -74.72 12.79
CA SER A 605 50.14 -73.99 13.83
C SER A 605 51.48 -73.40 13.35
N LEU A 606 51.96 -73.80 12.18
CA LEU A 606 53.20 -73.27 11.60
C LEU A 606 52.96 -72.17 10.56
N LEU A 607 51.74 -72.06 10.05
CA LEU A 607 51.34 -71.11 9.01
C LEU A 607 50.44 -69.97 9.54
N THR A 608 49.82 -70.15 10.71
CA THR A 608 49.06 -69.13 11.45
C THR A 608 49.79 -68.75 12.72
#